data_AF-A0A1M6RAK6-F1
#
_entry.id   AF-A0A1M6RAK6-F1
#
_cell.length_a   1.000
_cell.length_b   1.000
_cell.length_c   1.000
_cell.angle_alpha   90.00
_cell.angle_beta   90.00
_cell.angle_gamma   90.00
#
_symmetry.space_group_name_H-M   'P 1'
#
loop_
_entity.id
_entity.type
_entity.pdbx_description
1 polymer ?
#
loop_
_entity_poly.entity_id
_entity_poly.type
_entity_poly.pdbx_seq_one_letter_code
_entity_poly.pdbx_strand_id
1 'polypeptide(L)'
;MKVLKTIVLFVVIFLFSIFVMQNTQLVNVNIFGTTYQLPLFLLILILLFGGIGLTSLVLMTKHSFLTGSYKTVLKSLAEFYRGYTYRSGEIARKALRKYDEAKALYVQALESSEGLQENISSESGLSEALVGKYALIKRDTQKAKEYSLIALQKDPKNLTALKTLRDAHYLEGLHQEALNYQESVLKLSERWEKDINKRILSELLILTFINSKDEKQLERARDTYGSFFVLAEYIYYLLQKGKQKDVRKELEGAFEKGLQNELLLILSEKGEEIREILPMVEERQDSINKDVLALFYMRLNLVSKLEDLQTSVSENIELLISSYKLGGTVGKLLRDKLKALNKMWVCTICGKEYNFYVPMCDGCFTWGKVNSRRG
;
A
#
# COMPACT_ATOMS: atom_id res chain seq x y z
N MET A 1 -0.04 -51.92 -22.89
CA MET A 1 -1.01 -51.49 -21.85
C MET A 1 -2.27 -52.35 -21.77
N LYS A 2 -2.93 -52.76 -22.87
CA LYS A 2 -4.14 -53.59 -22.81
C LYS A 2 -3.89 -55.03 -22.31
N VAL A 3 -2.85 -55.71 -22.79
CA VAL A 3 -2.49 -57.08 -22.39
C VAL A 3 -2.17 -57.18 -20.89
N LEU A 4 -1.41 -56.23 -20.34
CA LEU A 4 -1.09 -56.18 -18.91
C LEU A 4 -2.35 -56.02 -18.05
N LYS A 5 -3.31 -55.19 -18.45
CA LYS A 5 -4.60 -55.04 -17.76
C LYS A 5 -5.40 -56.34 -17.77
N THR A 6 -5.38 -57.08 -18.89
CA THR A 6 -6.07 -58.37 -19.00
C THR A 6 -5.43 -59.43 -18.11
N ILE A 7 -4.10 -59.51 -18.05
CA ILE A 7 -3.37 -60.43 -17.17
C ILE A 7 -3.68 -60.12 -15.71
N VAL A 8 -3.61 -58.84 -15.31
CA VAL A 8 -3.95 -58.42 -13.94
C VAL A 8 -5.40 -58.78 -13.60
N LEU A 9 -6.35 -58.59 -14.54
CA LEU A 9 -7.74 -58.97 -14.33
C LEU A 9 -7.90 -60.48 -14.09
N PHE A 10 -7.22 -61.33 -14.88
CA PHE A 10 -7.23 -62.78 -14.67
C PHE A 10 -6.65 -63.17 -13.31
N VAL A 11 -5.54 -62.55 -12.90
CA VAL A 11 -4.94 -62.79 -11.58
C VAL A 11 -5.90 -62.39 -10.46
N VAL A 12 -6.58 -61.25 -10.58
CA VAL A 12 -7.57 -60.80 -9.59
C VAL A 12 -8.76 -61.76 -9.51
N ILE A 13 -9.29 -62.22 -10.65
CA ILE A 13 -10.39 -63.19 -10.70
C ILE A 13 -9.95 -64.50 -10.05
N PHE A 14 -8.75 -64.99 -10.36
CA PHE A 14 -8.22 -66.23 -9.79
C PHE A 14 -8.03 -66.14 -8.27
N LEU A 15 -7.41 -65.07 -7.77
CA LEU A 15 -7.26 -64.83 -6.33
C LEU A 15 -8.63 -64.68 -5.64
N PHE A 16 -9.58 -64.04 -6.29
CA PHE A 16 -10.95 -63.92 -5.79
C PHE A 16 -11.66 -65.27 -5.69
N SER A 17 -11.50 -66.14 -6.68
CA SER A 17 -12.04 -67.50 -6.64
C SER A 17 -11.44 -68.33 -5.49
N ILE A 18 -10.12 -68.23 -5.26
CA ILE A 18 -9.46 -68.87 -4.10
C ILE A 18 -10.03 -68.32 -2.79
N PHE A 19 -10.19 -67.01 -2.68
CA PHE A 19 -10.73 -66.35 -1.50
C PHE A 19 -12.16 -66.83 -1.18
N VAL A 20 -13.03 -66.91 -2.18
CA VAL A 20 -14.41 -67.43 -2.01
C VAL A 20 -14.37 -68.86 -1.54
N MET A 21 -13.55 -69.71 -2.17
CA MET A 21 -13.43 -71.13 -1.81
C MET A 21 -12.98 -71.33 -0.35
N GLN A 22 -12.05 -70.53 0.14
CA GLN A 22 -11.53 -70.62 1.50
C GLN A 22 -12.49 -70.08 2.58
N ASN A 23 -13.45 -69.22 2.21
CA ASN A 23 -14.31 -68.49 3.15
C ASN A 23 -15.81 -68.80 2.97
N THR A 24 -16.15 -70.02 2.53
CA THR A 24 -17.53 -70.50 2.34
C THR A 24 -18.28 -70.81 3.64
N GLN A 25 -17.61 -70.78 4.79
CA GLN A 25 -18.21 -71.08 6.09
C GLN A 25 -19.40 -70.14 6.37
N LEU A 26 -20.52 -70.72 6.83
CA LEU A 26 -21.71 -69.98 7.20
C LEU A 26 -21.56 -69.41 8.62
N VAL A 27 -21.87 -68.12 8.76
CA VAL A 27 -21.84 -67.41 10.04
C VAL A 27 -23.22 -66.86 10.33
N ASN A 28 -23.66 -66.98 11.59
CA ASN A 28 -24.89 -66.37 12.08
C ASN A 28 -24.66 -64.89 12.35
N VAL A 29 -25.35 -64.02 11.63
CA VAL A 29 -25.31 -62.56 11.83
C VAL A 29 -26.67 -62.09 12.30
N ASN A 30 -26.70 -61.41 13.45
CA ASN A 30 -27.91 -60.77 13.96
C ASN A 30 -27.97 -59.33 13.45
N ILE A 31 -28.97 -59.03 12.62
CA ILE A 31 -29.22 -57.69 12.11
C ILE A 31 -30.64 -57.31 12.53
N PHE A 32 -30.77 -56.24 13.33
CA PHE A 32 -32.06 -55.72 13.84
C PHE A 32 -32.95 -56.79 14.51
N GLY A 33 -32.36 -57.70 15.27
CA GLY A 33 -33.10 -58.72 16.04
C GLY A 33 -33.47 -59.98 15.24
N THR A 34 -33.11 -60.07 13.96
CA THR A 34 -33.30 -61.25 13.12
C THR A 34 -31.96 -61.91 12.80
N THR A 35 -31.86 -63.23 12.98
CA THR A 35 -30.63 -63.99 12.71
C THR A 35 -30.61 -64.51 11.28
N TYR A 36 -29.60 -64.13 10.51
CA TYR A 36 -29.36 -64.59 9.15
C TYR A 36 -28.11 -65.48 9.08
N GLN A 37 -28.17 -66.55 8.30
CA GLN A 37 -26.99 -67.37 7.97
C GLN A 37 -26.39 -66.90 6.65
N LEU A 38 -25.20 -66.31 6.71
CA LEU A 38 -24.51 -65.78 5.54
C LEU A 38 -23.11 -66.37 5.42
N PRO A 39 -22.63 -66.63 4.18
CA PRO A 39 -21.24 -67.01 3.97
C PRO A 39 -20.28 -65.91 4.43
N LEU A 40 -19.19 -66.27 5.11
CA LEU A 40 -18.20 -65.34 5.64
C LEU A 40 -17.59 -64.44 4.54
N PHE A 41 -17.31 -65.00 3.35
CA PHE A 41 -16.77 -64.22 2.23
C PHE A 41 -17.69 -63.04 1.85
N LEU A 42 -19.01 -63.22 1.96
CA LEU A 42 -20.00 -62.20 1.60
C LEU A 42 -19.97 -61.03 2.60
N LEU A 43 -19.78 -61.31 3.89
CA LEU A 43 -19.60 -60.28 4.92
C LEU A 43 -18.30 -59.50 4.72
N ILE A 44 -17.19 -60.18 4.43
CA ILE A 44 -15.91 -59.53 4.16
C ILE A 44 -16.00 -58.63 2.93
N LEU A 45 -16.69 -59.07 1.87
CA LEU A 45 -16.90 -58.26 0.67
C LEU A 45 -17.78 -57.05 0.94
N ILE A 46 -18.87 -57.19 1.70
CA ILE A 46 -19.72 -56.06 2.08
C ILE A 46 -18.94 -55.04 2.91
N LEU A 47 -18.09 -55.48 3.84
CA LEU A 47 -17.27 -54.57 4.64
C LEU A 47 -16.19 -53.86 3.80
N LEU A 48 -15.51 -54.60 2.91
CA LEU A 48 -14.47 -54.05 2.04
C LEU A 48 -15.05 -53.09 0.99
N PHE A 49 -16.07 -53.50 0.24
CA PHE A 49 -16.72 -52.65 -0.75
C PHE A 49 -17.56 -51.55 -0.11
N GLY A 50 -18.15 -51.78 1.06
CA GLY A 50 -18.84 -50.75 1.83
C GLY A 50 -17.88 -49.65 2.28
N GLY A 51 -16.70 -50.03 2.81
CA GLY A 51 -15.67 -49.07 3.22
C GLY A 51 -15.09 -48.27 2.04
N ILE A 52 -14.76 -48.95 0.94
CA ILE A 52 -14.29 -48.30 -0.30
C ILE A 52 -15.39 -47.41 -0.89
N GLY A 53 -16.62 -47.90 -0.93
CA GLY A 53 -17.79 -47.19 -1.45
C GLY A 53 -18.08 -45.91 -0.68
N LEU A 54 -18.13 -45.97 0.65
CA LEU A 54 -18.32 -44.80 1.52
C LEU A 54 -17.22 -43.77 1.32
N THR A 55 -15.96 -44.21 1.29
CA THR A 55 -14.82 -43.32 1.12
C THR A 55 -14.82 -42.67 -0.26
N SER A 56 -15.12 -43.44 -1.32
CA SER A 56 -15.27 -42.93 -2.67
C SER A 56 -16.41 -41.92 -2.77
N LEU A 57 -17.55 -42.16 -2.10
CA LEU A 57 -18.70 -41.27 -2.12
C LEU A 57 -18.41 -39.95 -1.39
N VAL A 58 -17.70 -39.99 -0.26
CA VAL A 58 -17.21 -38.79 0.44
C VAL A 58 -16.21 -38.01 -0.44
N LEU A 59 -15.29 -38.69 -1.11
CA LEU A 59 -14.32 -38.02 -1.99
C LEU A 59 -14.98 -37.43 -3.23
N MET A 60 -15.94 -38.13 -3.85
CA MET A 60 -16.68 -37.64 -5.02
C MET A 60 -17.54 -36.42 -4.68
N THR A 61 -18.24 -36.45 -3.54
CA THR A 61 -19.04 -35.31 -3.07
C THR A 61 -18.14 -34.10 -2.77
N LYS A 62 -17.01 -34.30 -2.08
CA LYS A 62 -16.00 -33.25 -1.85
C LYS A 62 -15.43 -32.68 -3.16
N HIS A 63 -15.08 -33.55 -4.11
CA HIS A 63 -14.54 -33.14 -5.41
C HIS A 63 -15.56 -32.34 -6.22
N SER A 64 -16.82 -32.79 -6.27
CA SER A 64 -17.90 -32.09 -6.95
C SER A 64 -18.12 -30.69 -6.37
N PHE A 65 -18.15 -30.58 -5.04
CA PHE A 65 -18.27 -29.30 -4.35
C PHE A 65 -17.11 -28.34 -4.69
N LEU A 66 -15.86 -28.81 -4.56
CA LEU A 66 -14.67 -28.01 -4.88
C LEU A 66 -14.63 -27.57 -6.35
N THR A 67 -15.02 -28.46 -7.26
CA THR A 67 -15.10 -28.15 -8.70
C THR A 67 -16.15 -27.08 -8.98
N GLY A 68 -17.29 -27.14 -8.29
CA GLY A 68 -18.34 -26.11 -8.36
C GLY A 68 -17.86 -24.76 -7.86
N SER A 69 -17.22 -24.71 -6.69
CA SER A 69 -16.63 -23.49 -6.14
C SER A 69 -15.56 -22.91 -7.06
N TYR A 70 -14.65 -23.74 -7.57
CA TYR A 70 -13.60 -23.33 -8.51
C TYR A 70 -14.17 -22.69 -9.79
N LYS A 71 -15.14 -23.36 -10.43
CA LYS A 71 -15.82 -22.81 -11.62
C LYS A 71 -16.49 -21.48 -11.32
N THR A 72 -17.00 -21.30 -10.10
CA THR A 72 -17.67 -20.06 -9.71
C THR A 72 -16.67 -18.93 -9.47
N VAL A 73 -15.51 -19.20 -8.87
CA VAL A 73 -14.39 -18.25 -8.78
C VAL A 73 -13.98 -17.80 -10.17
N LEU A 74 -13.74 -18.73 -11.10
CA LEU A 74 -13.38 -18.41 -12.48
C LEU A 74 -14.43 -17.53 -13.16
N LYS A 75 -15.72 -17.81 -12.94
CA LYS A 75 -16.81 -17.01 -13.47
C LYS A 75 -16.82 -15.59 -12.89
N SER A 76 -16.62 -15.44 -11.58
CA SER A 76 -16.50 -14.14 -10.91
C SER A 76 -15.34 -13.34 -11.50
N LEU A 77 -14.15 -13.94 -11.57
CA LEU A 77 -12.97 -13.30 -12.14
C LEU A 77 -13.18 -12.90 -13.60
N ALA A 78 -13.80 -13.76 -14.42
CA ALA A 78 -14.09 -13.44 -15.81
C ALA A 78 -15.02 -12.21 -15.93
N GLU A 79 -16.06 -12.10 -15.09
CA GLU A 79 -16.93 -10.92 -15.06
C GLU A 79 -16.19 -9.67 -14.54
N PHE A 80 -15.30 -9.84 -13.56
CA PHE A 80 -14.45 -8.76 -13.04
C PHE A 80 -13.54 -8.19 -14.14
N TYR A 81 -12.81 -9.04 -14.86
CA TYR A 81 -11.93 -8.62 -15.96
C TYR A 81 -12.69 -8.03 -17.15
N ARG A 82 -13.96 -8.38 -17.34
CA ARG A 82 -14.84 -7.76 -18.34
C ARG A 82 -15.37 -6.39 -17.94
N GLY A 83 -15.13 -5.94 -16.70
CA GLY A 83 -15.62 -4.68 -16.17
C GLY A 83 -17.00 -4.77 -15.50
N TYR A 84 -17.60 -5.96 -15.39
CA TYR A 84 -18.87 -6.17 -14.67
C TYR A 84 -18.62 -6.41 -13.18
N THR A 85 -18.00 -5.42 -12.53
CA THR A 85 -17.51 -5.51 -11.14
C THR A 85 -18.62 -5.87 -10.16
N TYR A 86 -19.77 -5.18 -10.18
CA TYR A 86 -20.93 -5.50 -9.34
C TYR A 86 -21.40 -6.96 -9.49
N ARG A 87 -21.53 -7.44 -10.74
CA ARG A 87 -21.97 -8.81 -11.04
C ARG A 87 -20.97 -9.85 -10.56
N SER A 88 -19.68 -9.57 -10.73
CA SER A 88 -18.60 -10.40 -10.16
C SER A 88 -18.75 -10.51 -8.65
N GLY A 89 -18.94 -9.38 -7.96
CA GLY A 89 -19.12 -9.34 -6.52
C GLY A 89 -20.31 -10.18 -6.05
N GLU A 90 -21.48 -10.03 -6.69
CA GLU A 90 -22.69 -10.80 -6.36
C GLU A 90 -22.49 -12.31 -6.53
N ILE A 91 -21.78 -12.74 -7.59
CA ILE A 91 -21.44 -14.14 -7.81
C ILE A 91 -20.52 -14.66 -6.70
N ALA A 92 -19.47 -13.91 -6.37
CA ALA A 92 -18.55 -14.27 -5.29
C ALA A 92 -19.26 -14.35 -3.94
N ARG A 93 -20.09 -13.36 -3.62
CA ARG A 93 -20.85 -13.30 -2.36
C ARG A 93 -21.77 -14.50 -2.17
N LYS A 94 -22.58 -14.84 -3.18
CA LYS A 94 -23.59 -15.90 -3.08
C LYS A 94 -22.96 -17.30 -3.03
N ALA A 95 -21.94 -17.53 -3.86
CA ALA A 95 -21.40 -18.88 -4.04
C ALA A 95 -20.20 -19.20 -3.14
N LEU A 96 -19.51 -18.17 -2.62
CA LEU A 96 -18.27 -18.33 -1.88
C LEU A 96 -18.33 -17.64 -0.50
N ARG A 97 -19.54 -17.47 0.06
CA ARG A 97 -19.77 -16.85 1.38
C ARG A 97 -18.89 -17.42 2.51
N LYS A 98 -18.47 -18.68 2.39
CA LYS A 98 -17.62 -19.39 3.35
C LYS A 98 -16.11 -19.14 3.19
N TYR A 99 -15.68 -18.53 2.08
CA TYR A 99 -14.29 -18.26 1.75
C TYR A 99 -14.03 -16.76 1.88
N ASP A 100 -13.24 -16.35 2.86
CA ASP A 100 -12.98 -14.94 3.14
C ASP A 100 -12.23 -14.25 1.98
N GLU A 101 -11.37 -14.96 1.26
CA GLU A 101 -10.66 -14.46 0.08
C GLU A 101 -11.63 -14.10 -1.05
N ALA A 102 -12.76 -14.80 -1.15
CA ALA A 102 -13.78 -14.48 -2.13
C ALA A 102 -14.65 -13.28 -1.71
N LYS A 103 -14.78 -13.03 -0.40
CA LYS A 103 -15.43 -11.80 0.09
C LYS A 103 -14.59 -10.57 -0.27
N ALA A 104 -13.27 -10.66 -0.33
CA ALA A 104 -12.43 -9.55 -0.78
C ALA A 104 -12.75 -9.11 -2.23
N LEU A 105 -13.02 -10.06 -3.13
CA LEU A 105 -13.48 -9.75 -4.50
C LEU A 105 -14.83 -9.01 -4.49
N TYR A 106 -15.71 -9.34 -3.54
CA TYR A 106 -16.97 -8.61 -3.35
C TYR A 106 -16.73 -7.19 -2.83
N VAL A 107 -15.86 -6.99 -1.84
CA VAL A 107 -15.52 -5.65 -1.33
C VAL A 107 -14.89 -4.79 -2.44
N GLN A 108 -14.01 -5.36 -3.26
CA GLN A 108 -13.40 -4.67 -4.40
C GLN A 108 -14.42 -4.39 -5.51
N ALA A 109 -15.40 -5.26 -5.73
CA ALA A 109 -16.52 -4.99 -6.63
C ALA A 109 -17.40 -3.84 -6.14
N LEU A 110 -17.62 -3.74 -4.82
CA LEU A 110 -18.38 -2.67 -4.20
C LEU A 110 -17.68 -1.30 -4.26
N GLU A 111 -16.35 -1.25 -4.45
CA GLU A 111 -15.65 0.01 -4.76
C GLU A 111 -16.26 0.70 -5.99
N SER A 112 -16.66 -0.09 -6.99
CA SER A 112 -17.20 0.40 -8.26
C SER A 112 -18.69 0.79 -8.22
N SER A 113 -19.41 0.40 -7.17
CA SER A 113 -20.83 0.71 -6.99
C SER A 113 -21.00 1.57 -5.75
N GLU A 114 -21.53 2.79 -5.89
CA GLU A 114 -21.49 3.84 -4.85
C GLU A 114 -22.03 3.47 -3.45
N GLY A 115 -22.69 2.32 -3.25
CA GLY A 115 -23.21 1.86 -1.96
C GLY A 115 -22.35 0.81 -1.27
N LEU A 116 -21.64 1.20 -0.20
CA LEU A 116 -21.01 0.28 0.76
C LEU A 116 -21.87 0.27 2.04
N GLN A 117 -23.00 -0.47 1.99
CA GLN A 117 -24.03 -0.43 3.04
C GLN A 117 -24.08 -1.65 3.98
N GLU A 118 -23.17 -2.63 3.86
CA GLU A 118 -23.29 -3.86 4.65
C GLU A 118 -22.11 -4.15 5.59
N ASN A 119 -22.46 -4.71 6.75
CA ASN A 119 -21.54 -5.32 7.71
C ASN A 119 -20.92 -6.59 7.09
N ILE A 120 -19.84 -6.43 6.33
CA ILE A 120 -19.05 -7.54 5.80
C ILE A 120 -18.10 -8.01 6.91
N SER A 121 -18.55 -8.96 7.73
CA SER A 121 -17.71 -9.59 8.76
C SER A 121 -16.99 -10.82 8.19
N SER A 122 -15.68 -10.88 8.40
CA SER A 122 -14.82 -12.02 8.03
C SER A 122 -14.10 -12.59 9.26
N GLU A 123 -13.72 -13.87 9.26
CA GLU A 123 -12.98 -14.43 10.40
C GLU A 123 -11.51 -13.99 10.36
N SER A 124 -10.96 -13.81 9.15
CA SER A 124 -9.59 -13.36 8.90
C SER A 124 -9.34 -11.86 9.05
N GLY A 125 -10.39 -11.02 9.13
CA GLY A 125 -10.26 -9.55 9.11
C GLY A 125 -9.91 -8.94 7.75
N LEU A 126 -9.76 -9.76 6.70
CA LEU A 126 -9.40 -9.32 5.35
C LEU A 126 -10.44 -8.36 4.77
N SER A 127 -11.72 -8.70 4.93
CA SER A 127 -12.82 -7.89 4.38
C SER A 127 -12.90 -6.53 5.05
N GLU A 128 -12.75 -6.50 6.38
CA GLU A 128 -12.75 -5.29 7.18
C GLU A 128 -11.57 -4.38 6.82
N ALA A 129 -10.37 -4.94 6.62
CA ALA A 129 -9.21 -4.17 6.19
C ALA A 129 -9.46 -3.48 4.82
N LEU A 130 -10.11 -4.17 3.88
CA LEU A 130 -10.48 -3.60 2.59
C LEU A 130 -11.55 -2.53 2.73
N VAL A 131 -12.60 -2.76 3.53
CA VAL A 131 -13.62 -1.75 3.82
C VAL A 131 -12.98 -0.50 4.42
N GLY A 132 -12.04 -0.67 5.37
CA GLY A 132 -11.29 0.43 5.97
C GLY A 132 -10.49 1.22 4.93
N LYS A 133 -9.73 0.53 4.07
CA LYS A 133 -8.99 1.17 2.96
C LYS A 133 -9.92 1.98 2.04
N TYR A 134 -11.09 1.45 1.71
CA TYR A 134 -12.03 2.15 0.83
C TYR A 134 -12.73 3.33 1.50
N ALA A 135 -13.06 3.21 2.79
CA ALA A 135 -13.55 4.34 3.57
C ALA A 135 -12.53 5.50 3.56
N LEU A 136 -11.23 5.19 3.68
CA LEU A 136 -10.17 6.19 3.61
C LEU A 136 -10.13 6.90 2.24
N ILE A 137 -10.26 6.15 1.14
CA ILE A 137 -10.32 6.72 -0.22
C ILE A 137 -11.52 7.67 -0.35
N LYS A 138 -12.65 7.33 0.28
CA LYS A 138 -13.84 8.20 0.37
C LYS A 138 -13.72 9.33 1.42
N ARG A 139 -12.54 9.51 2.02
CA ARG A 139 -12.24 10.50 3.09
C ARG A 139 -13.03 10.30 4.40
N ASP A 140 -13.59 9.12 4.62
CA ASP A 140 -14.23 8.77 5.89
C ASP A 140 -13.18 8.14 6.82
N THR A 141 -12.37 9.01 7.46
CA THR A 141 -11.26 8.58 8.33
C THR A 141 -11.75 7.83 9.57
N GLN A 142 -12.93 8.17 10.07
CA GLN A 142 -13.51 7.50 11.24
C GLN A 142 -13.85 6.04 10.91
N LYS A 143 -14.60 5.81 9.84
CA LYS A 143 -14.93 4.44 9.39
C LYS A 143 -13.69 3.67 8.95
N ALA A 144 -12.73 4.34 8.33
CA ALA A 144 -11.45 3.73 7.97
C ALA A 144 -10.72 3.13 9.19
N LYS A 145 -10.65 3.90 10.28
CA LYS A 145 -10.04 3.46 11.54
C LYS A 145 -10.84 2.33 12.20
N GLU A 146 -12.15 2.47 12.32
CA GLU A 146 -13.02 1.47 12.96
C GLU A 146 -12.83 0.08 12.34
N TYR A 147 -12.99 -0.02 11.02
CA TYR A 147 -12.85 -1.30 10.32
C TYR A 147 -11.41 -1.82 10.31
N SER A 148 -10.40 -0.94 10.25
CA SER A 148 -9.01 -1.37 10.32
C SER A 148 -8.64 -1.90 11.71
N LEU A 149 -9.18 -1.33 12.79
CA LEU A 149 -8.99 -1.85 14.15
C LEU A 149 -9.66 -3.21 14.33
N ILE A 150 -10.87 -3.40 13.81
CA ILE A 150 -11.56 -4.71 13.80
C ILE A 150 -10.72 -5.74 13.02
N ALA A 151 -10.14 -5.35 11.87
CA ALA A 151 -9.26 -6.22 11.11
C ALA A 151 -8.02 -6.63 11.92
N LEU A 152 -7.39 -5.71 12.64
CA LEU A 152 -6.22 -6.00 13.48
C LEU A 152 -6.53 -6.82 14.73
N GLN A 153 -7.75 -6.76 15.27
CA GLN A 153 -8.19 -7.66 16.35
C GLN A 153 -8.23 -9.12 15.87
N LYS A 154 -8.51 -9.35 14.58
CA LYS A 154 -8.59 -10.68 13.98
C LYS A 154 -7.23 -11.15 13.43
N ASP A 155 -6.52 -10.26 12.76
CA ASP A 155 -5.16 -10.49 12.27
C ASP A 155 -4.26 -9.28 12.59
N PRO A 156 -3.46 -9.34 13.66
CA PRO A 156 -2.54 -8.27 14.04
C PRO A 156 -1.46 -7.96 12.99
N LYS A 157 -1.23 -8.87 12.03
CA LYS A 157 -0.24 -8.69 10.96
C LYS A 157 -0.85 -8.21 9.65
N ASN A 158 -2.13 -7.83 9.66
CA ASN A 158 -2.80 -7.35 8.46
C ASN A 158 -2.20 -6.02 7.97
N LEU A 159 -1.32 -6.12 6.96
CA LEU A 159 -0.61 -4.98 6.39
C LEU A 159 -1.52 -3.91 5.80
N THR A 160 -2.66 -4.30 5.22
CA THR A 160 -3.64 -3.35 4.67
C THR A 160 -4.26 -2.50 5.77
N ALA A 161 -4.64 -3.12 6.89
CA ALA A 161 -5.19 -2.40 8.04
C ALA A 161 -4.13 -1.48 8.69
N LEU A 162 -2.89 -1.95 8.87
CA LEU A 162 -1.80 -1.13 9.41
C LEU A 162 -1.49 0.09 8.53
N LYS A 163 -1.39 -0.09 7.21
CA LYS A 163 -1.17 1.01 6.24
C LYS A 163 -2.35 2.00 6.28
N THR A 164 -3.59 1.50 6.36
CA THR A 164 -4.79 2.34 6.43
C THR A 164 -4.83 3.17 7.71
N LEU A 165 -4.49 2.59 8.88
CA LEU A 165 -4.42 3.31 10.14
C LEU A 165 -3.33 4.39 10.13
N ARG A 166 -2.13 4.06 9.62
CA ARG A 166 -1.06 5.04 9.41
C ARG A 166 -1.56 6.25 8.62
N ASP A 167 -2.19 5.99 7.47
CA ASP A 167 -2.64 7.05 6.56
C ASP A 167 -3.78 7.87 7.18
N ALA A 168 -4.73 7.22 7.86
CA ALA A 168 -5.82 7.90 8.57
C ALA A 168 -5.28 8.81 9.69
N HIS A 169 -4.37 8.33 10.52
CA HIS A 169 -3.75 9.13 11.59
C HIS A 169 -2.91 10.29 11.03
N TYR A 170 -2.18 10.07 9.92
CA TYR A 170 -1.46 11.15 9.25
C TYR A 170 -2.40 12.27 8.78
N LEU A 171 -3.54 11.92 8.16
CA LEU A 171 -4.53 12.90 7.69
C LEU A 171 -5.14 13.72 8.84
N GLU A 172 -5.19 13.16 10.04
CA GLU A 172 -5.67 13.83 11.26
C GLU A 172 -4.57 14.64 11.98
N GLY A 173 -3.34 14.68 11.45
CA GLY A 173 -2.20 15.34 12.08
C GLY A 173 -1.57 14.58 13.25
N LEU A 174 -2.03 13.34 13.50
CA LEU A 174 -1.56 12.45 14.57
C LEU A 174 -0.29 11.71 14.11
N HIS A 175 0.81 12.44 13.96
CA HIS A 175 2.04 11.93 13.34
C HIS A 175 2.74 10.85 14.19
N GLN A 176 2.64 10.90 15.52
CA GLN A 176 3.28 9.90 16.39
C GLN A 176 2.58 8.54 16.29
N GLU A 177 1.26 8.53 16.22
CA GLU A 177 0.45 7.33 15.99
C GLU A 177 0.70 6.76 14.60
N ALA A 178 0.73 7.62 13.57
CA ALA A 178 1.07 7.22 12.21
C ALA A 178 2.46 6.58 12.15
N LEU A 179 3.45 7.16 12.85
CA LEU A 179 4.80 6.62 12.97
C LEU A 179 4.80 5.21 13.58
N ASN A 180 4.08 4.99 14.68
CA ASN A 180 4.00 3.68 15.34
C ASN A 180 3.42 2.59 14.41
N TYR A 181 2.38 2.92 13.65
CA TYR A 181 1.83 2.00 12.64
C TYR A 181 2.83 1.76 11.51
N GLN A 182 3.54 2.80 11.04
CA GLN A 182 4.55 2.65 9.99
C GLN A 182 5.72 1.75 10.41
N GLU A 183 6.14 1.79 11.67
CA GLU A 183 7.16 0.85 12.18
C GLU A 183 6.68 -0.60 12.09
N SER A 184 5.41 -0.84 12.40
CA SER A 184 4.78 -2.16 12.27
C SER A 184 4.69 -2.60 10.81
N VAL A 185 4.31 -1.70 9.91
CA VAL A 185 4.31 -1.93 8.46
C VAL A 185 5.71 -2.33 7.99
N LEU A 186 6.76 -1.58 8.37
CA LEU A 186 8.13 -1.85 7.91
C LEU A 186 8.65 -3.22 8.39
N LYS A 187 8.30 -3.64 9.62
CA LYS A 187 8.66 -4.97 10.15
C LYS A 187 8.05 -6.12 9.35
N LEU A 188 6.81 -5.94 8.88
CA LEU A 188 6.05 -6.95 8.13
C LEU A 188 6.22 -6.83 6.61
N SER A 189 6.83 -5.74 6.12
CA SER A 189 6.97 -5.47 4.69
C SER A 189 7.97 -6.42 4.02
N GLU A 190 7.56 -6.87 2.85
CA GLU A 190 8.39 -7.66 1.95
C GLU A 190 9.62 -6.87 1.46
N ARG A 191 10.70 -7.57 1.10
CA ARG A 191 11.99 -6.96 0.76
C ARG A 191 11.88 -5.87 -0.32
N TRP A 192 11.05 -6.08 -1.34
CA TRP A 192 10.88 -5.13 -2.45
C TRP A 192 10.08 -3.87 -2.07
N GLU A 193 9.31 -3.89 -0.98
CA GLU A 193 8.60 -2.70 -0.49
C GLU A 193 9.40 -1.95 0.59
N LYS A 194 10.52 -2.50 1.07
CA LYS A 194 11.25 -1.93 2.21
C LYS A 194 11.75 -0.51 1.96
N ASP A 195 12.27 -0.21 0.78
CA ASP A 195 12.84 1.12 0.52
C ASP A 195 11.74 2.20 0.50
N ILE A 196 10.58 1.91 -0.09
CA ILE A 196 9.42 2.81 -0.04
C ILE A 196 8.98 3.02 1.41
N ASN A 197 8.89 1.94 2.20
CA ASN A 197 8.47 2.03 3.60
C ASN A 197 9.51 2.72 4.49
N LYS A 198 10.81 2.59 4.20
CA LYS A 198 11.88 3.35 4.86
C LYS A 198 11.77 4.84 4.56
N ARG A 199 11.49 5.21 3.30
CA ARG A 199 11.22 6.60 2.93
C ARG A 199 10.03 7.16 3.73
N ILE A 200 8.89 6.48 3.74
CA ILE A 200 7.71 6.92 4.50
C ILE A 200 8.05 7.06 6.00
N LEU A 201 8.77 6.09 6.55
CA LEU A 201 9.22 6.13 7.95
C LEU A 201 10.08 7.37 8.23
N SER A 202 11.06 7.65 7.37
CA SER A 202 11.94 8.82 7.53
C SER A 202 11.17 10.15 7.45
N GLU A 203 10.21 10.27 6.54
CA GLU A 203 9.41 11.49 6.41
C GLU A 203 8.43 11.67 7.58
N LEU A 204 7.88 10.58 8.14
CA LEU A 204 7.09 10.64 9.38
C LEU A 204 7.94 11.04 10.59
N LEU A 205 9.17 10.52 10.71
CA LEU A 205 10.10 10.90 11.78
C LEU A 205 10.45 12.40 11.73
N ILE A 206 10.58 12.97 10.53
CA ILE A 206 10.76 14.41 10.35
C ILE A 206 9.54 15.19 10.83
N LEU A 207 8.33 14.75 10.48
CA LEU A 207 7.10 15.43 10.92
C LEU A 207 6.93 15.38 12.44
N THR A 208 7.26 14.25 13.07
CA THR A 208 7.25 14.15 14.53
C THR A 208 8.35 15.03 15.16
N PHE A 209 9.52 15.15 14.53
CA PHE A 209 10.58 16.07 14.97
C PHE A 209 10.14 17.52 14.88
N ILE A 210 9.49 17.92 13.79
CA ILE A 210 9.00 19.30 13.61
C ILE A 210 8.10 19.71 14.77
N ASN A 211 7.25 18.79 15.24
CA ASN A 211 6.30 19.00 16.34
C ASN A 211 6.96 18.91 17.74
N SER A 212 7.81 17.91 17.97
CA SER A 212 8.35 17.61 19.31
C SER A 212 9.70 18.25 19.60
N LYS A 213 10.45 18.62 18.55
CA LYS A 213 11.87 19.00 18.57
C LYS A 213 12.81 17.92 19.15
N ASP A 214 12.41 16.65 19.14
CA ASP A 214 13.27 15.54 19.55
C ASP A 214 14.34 15.24 18.48
N GLU A 215 15.57 15.68 18.74
CA GLU A 215 16.72 15.53 17.84
C GLU A 215 17.01 14.05 17.49
N LYS A 216 16.65 13.09 18.35
CA LYS A 216 16.82 11.66 18.07
C LYS A 216 15.96 11.21 16.89
N GLN A 217 14.78 11.80 16.72
CA GLN A 217 13.90 11.48 15.59
C GLN A 217 14.50 12.00 14.28
N LEU A 218 15.09 13.19 14.30
CA LEU A 218 15.77 13.79 13.16
C LEU A 218 16.98 12.95 12.72
N GLU A 219 17.86 12.57 13.64
CA GLU A 219 19.03 11.73 13.34
C GLU A 219 18.60 10.37 12.77
N ARG A 220 17.61 9.74 13.41
CA ARG A 220 17.05 8.48 12.93
C ARG A 220 16.42 8.61 11.54
N ALA A 221 15.75 9.71 11.24
CA ALA A 221 15.18 9.95 9.91
C ALA A 221 16.27 9.94 8.84
N ARG A 222 17.33 10.72 9.07
CA ARG A 222 18.49 10.85 8.17
C ARG A 222 19.18 9.51 7.93
N ASP A 223 19.39 8.73 8.99
CA ASP A 223 20.05 7.42 8.88
C ASP A 223 19.17 6.33 8.25
N THR A 224 17.84 6.48 8.32
CA THR A 224 16.89 5.53 7.74
C THR A 224 16.80 5.67 6.23
N TYR A 225 16.55 6.88 5.74
CA TYR A 225 16.41 7.18 4.31
C TYR A 225 16.56 8.69 4.05
N GLY A 226 17.54 9.07 3.23
CA GLY A 226 17.78 10.48 2.87
C GLY A 226 16.92 10.95 1.70
N SER A 227 15.62 11.18 1.91
CA SER A 227 14.79 11.89 0.91
C SER A 227 15.13 13.38 0.91
N PHE A 228 14.80 14.09 -0.17
CA PHE A 228 15.04 15.54 -0.25
C PHE A 228 14.38 16.32 0.91
N PHE A 229 13.24 15.84 1.42
CA PHE A 229 12.57 16.45 2.58
C PHE A 229 13.36 16.24 3.87
N VAL A 230 13.82 15.01 4.11
CA VAL A 230 14.66 14.68 5.28
C VAL A 230 15.96 15.46 5.25
N LEU A 231 16.61 15.55 4.09
CA LEU A 231 17.86 16.28 3.92
C LEU A 231 17.65 17.80 4.12
N ALA A 232 16.57 18.38 3.60
CA ALA A 232 16.28 19.80 3.77
C ALA A 232 16.11 20.17 5.25
N GLU A 233 15.35 19.38 6.00
CA GLU A 233 15.12 19.62 7.43
C GLU A 233 16.38 19.38 8.26
N TYR A 234 17.18 18.37 7.91
CA TYR A 234 18.46 18.12 8.56
C TYR A 234 19.46 19.25 8.32
N ILE A 235 19.58 19.72 7.07
CA ILE A 235 20.43 20.88 6.71
C ILE A 235 19.97 22.12 7.47
N TYR A 236 18.66 22.39 7.50
CA TYR A 236 18.14 23.54 8.23
C TYR A 236 18.43 23.46 9.73
N TYR A 237 18.31 22.28 10.34
CA TYR A 237 18.71 22.06 11.72
C TYR A 237 20.22 22.32 11.95
N LEU A 238 21.09 21.86 11.04
CA LEU A 238 22.53 22.10 11.15
C LEU A 238 22.88 23.59 11.02
N LEU A 239 22.18 24.32 10.15
CA LEU A 239 22.29 25.78 10.03
C LEU A 239 21.94 26.48 11.34
N GLN A 240 20.82 26.10 11.97
CA GLN A 240 20.43 26.64 13.28
C GLN A 240 21.46 26.35 14.39
N LYS A 241 22.26 25.29 14.25
CA LYS A 241 23.36 24.95 15.17
C LYS A 241 24.71 25.55 14.77
N GLY A 242 24.78 26.32 13.67
CA GLY A 242 26.01 26.92 13.15
C GLY A 242 27.04 25.91 12.63
N LYS A 243 26.62 24.67 12.29
CA LYS A 243 27.53 23.58 11.85
C LYS A 243 27.84 23.67 10.35
N GLN A 244 28.49 24.75 9.92
CA GLN A 244 28.72 25.06 8.50
C GLN A 244 29.42 23.95 7.70
N LYS A 245 30.40 23.28 8.31
CA LYS A 245 31.14 22.19 7.65
C LYS A 245 30.23 21.00 7.33
N ASP A 246 29.33 20.66 8.25
CA ASP A 246 28.40 19.54 8.08
C ASP A 246 27.30 19.93 7.07
N VAL A 247 26.83 21.18 7.10
CA VAL A 247 25.91 21.73 6.09
C VAL A 247 26.50 21.59 4.69
N ARG A 248 27.74 22.03 4.46
CA ARG A 248 28.40 21.93 3.15
C ARG A 248 28.45 20.49 2.67
N LYS A 249 28.84 19.56 3.54
CA LYS A 249 28.92 18.13 3.20
C LYS A 249 27.57 17.54 2.78
N GLU A 250 26.51 17.82 3.54
CA GLU A 250 25.18 17.30 3.23
C GLU A 250 24.60 17.94 1.95
N LEU A 251 24.86 19.23 1.73
CA LEU A 251 24.44 19.94 0.53
C LEU A 251 25.16 19.40 -0.72
N GLU A 252 26.48 19.24 -0.67
CA GLU A 252 27.27 18.66 -1.77
C GLU A 252 26.77 17.24 -2.11
N GLY A 253 26.56 16.39 -1.10
CA GLY A 253 26.03 15.04 -1.30
C GLY A 253 24.60 15.02 -1.88
N ALA A 254 23.78 16.04 -1.60
CA ALA A 254 22.45 16.17 -2.21
C ALA A 254 22.54 16.59 -3.69
N PHE A 255 23.45 17.51 -4.03
CA PHE A 255 23.69 17.94 -5.40
C PHE A 255 24.24 16.81 -6.27
N GLU A 256 25.16 16.00 -5.75
CA GLU A 256 25.68 14.81 -6.44
C GLU A 256 24.58 13.80 -6.79
N LYS A 257 23.52 13.73 -5.98
CA LYS A 257 22.35 12.87 -6.19
C LYS A 257 21.27 13.50 -7.08
N GLY A 258 21.47 14.73 -7.55
CA GLY A 258 20.48 15.44 -8.37
C GLY A 258 19.27 15.96 -7.58
N LEU A 259 19.39 16.14 -6.26
CA LEU A 259 18.27 16.55 -5.39
C LEU A 259 18.21 18.06 -5.14
N GLN A 260 19.07 18.85 -5.78
CA GLN A 260 19.26 20.28 -5.50
C GLN A 260 17.99 21.11 -5.68
N ASN A 261 17.15 20.79 -6.67
CA ASN A 261 15.97 21.59 -6.98
C ASN A 261 14.91 21.45 -5.87
N GLU A 262 14.53 20.22 -5.53
CA GLU A 262 13.57 19.91 -4.47
C GLU A 262 14.07 20.40 -3.11
N LEU A 263 15.36 20.19 -2.83
CA LEU A 263 15.99 20.62 -1.58
C LEU A 263 15.90 22.14 -1.41
N LEU A 264 16.28 22.91 -2.44
CA LEU A 264 16.27 24.37 -2.38
C LEU A 264 14.85 24.94 -2.34
N LEU A 265 13.87 24.30 -2.98
CA LEU A 265 12.47 24.70 -2.84
C LEU A 265 12.02 24.59 -1.38
N ILE A 266 12.31 23.48 -0.71
CA ILE A 266 11.93 23.29 0.70
C ILE A 266 12.69 24.26 1.62
N LEU A 267 14.00 24.43 1.41
CA LEU A 267 14.81 25.37 2.19
C LEU A 267 14.34 26.82 1.99
N SER A 268 13.85 27.20 0.81
CA SER A 268 13.30 28.54 0.55
C SER A 268 12.05 28.85 1.37
N GLU A 269 11.40 27.85 1.96
CA GLU A 269 10.26 28.02 2.87
C GLU A 269 10.71 28.20 4.34
N LYS A 270 12.00 28.05 4.63
CA LYS A 270 12.60 28.12 5.99
C LYS A 270 13.07 29.53 6.36
N GLY A 271 13.62 29.69 7.55
CA GLY A 271 14.07 30.97 8.13
C GLY A 271 15.25 31.62 7.39
N GLU A 272 15.72 32.76 7.90
CA GLU A 272 16.78 33.56 7.26
C GLU A 272 18.16 32.88 7.28
N GLU A 273 18.33 31.84 8.11
CA GLU A 273 19.57 31.07 8.23
C GLU A 273 20.01 30.45 6.90
N ILE A 274 19.08 30.23 5.96
CA ILE A 274 19.39 29.73 4.62
C ILE A 274 20.29 30.69 3.81
N ARG A 275 20.47 31.95 4.25
CA ARG A 275 21.45 32.86 3.62
C ARG A 275 22.87 32.29 3.68
N GLU A 276 23.19 31.51 4.71
CA GLU A 276 24.52 30.92 4.89
C GLU A 276 24.88 29.92 3.80
N ILE A 277 23.88 29.32 3.13
CA ILE A 277 24.14 28.40 2.00
C ILE A 277 24.28 29.11 0.65
N LEU A 278 24.06 30.42 0.59
CA LEU A 278 24.13 31.19 -0.66
C LEU A 278 25.44 30.99 -1.44
N PRO A 279 26.65 31.05 -0.83
CA PRO A 279 27.89 30.85 -1.58
C PRO A 279 27.95 29.48 -2.26
N MET A 280 27.48 28.43 -1.59
CA MET A 280 27.47 27.07 -2.12
C MET A 280 26.44 26.88 -3.24
N VAL A 281 25.31 27.56 -3.14
CA VAL A 281 24.28 27.59 -4.19
C VAL A 281 24.81 28.32 -5.44
N GLU A 282 25.49 29.46 -5.25
CA GLU A 282 26.09 30.23 -6.34
C GLU A 282 27.23 29.48 -7.05
N GLU A 283 28.09 28.77 -6.30
CA GLU A 283 29.15 27.91 -6.85
C GLU A 283 28.61 26.87 -7.85
N ARG A 284 27.34 26.46 -7.72
CA ARG A 284 26.71 25.41 -8.56
C ARG A 284 25.43 25.87 -9.27
N GLN A 285 25.25 27.17 -9.46
CA GLN A 285 24.04 27.77 -10.05
C GLN A 285 23.65 27.23 -11.43
N ASP A 286 24.61 26.72 -12.19
CA ASP A 286 24.39 26.17 -13.53
C ASP A 286 23.71 24.79 -13.51
N SER A 287 23.80 24.08 -12.38
CA SER A 287 23.14 22.79 -12.16
C SER A 287 21.71 22.92 -11.58
N ILE A 288 21.27 24.14 -11.29
CA ILE A 288 20.00 24.44 -10.62
C ILE A 288 19.01 24.99 -11.65
N ASN A 289 17.76 24.54 -11.57
CA ASN A 289 16.69 25.09 -12.38
C ASN A 289 16.53 26.59 -12.10
N LYS A 290 16.51 27.43 -13.15
CA LYS A 290 16.49 28.89 -13.01
C LYS A 290 15.26 29.40 -12.25
N ASP A 291 14.10 28.74 -12.36
CA ASP A 291 12.91 29.09 -11.57
C ASP A 291 13.14 28.84 -10.08
N VAL A 292 13.77 27.71 -9.72
CA VAL A 292 14.09 27.39 -8.32
C VAL A 292 15.11 28.38 -7.76
N LEU A 293 16.15 28.70 -8.54
CA LEU A 293 17.16 29.67 -8.15
C LEU A 293 16.57 31.06 -7.94
N ALA A 294 15.66 31.50 -8.83
CA ALA A 294 14.96 32.76 -8.68
C ALA A 294 14.09 32.79 -7.41
N LEU A 295 13.36 31.71 -7.10
CA LEU A 295 12.58 31.62 -5.86
C LEU A 295 13.48 31.68 -4.61
N PHE A 296 14.65 31.05 -4.64
CA PHE A 296 15.64 31.13 -3.57
C PHE A 296 16.16 32.56 -3.37
N TYR A 297 16.51 33.26 -4.46
CA TYR A 297 16.93 34.67 -4.40
C TYR A 297 15.80 35.61 -3.95
N MET A 298 14.55 35.35 -4.36
CA MET A 298 13.37 36.07 -3.88
C MET A 298 13.17 35.91 -2.37
N ARG A 299 13.44 34.72 -1.83
CA ARG A 299 13.38 34.46 -0.38
C ARG A 299 14.42 35.28 0.37
N LEU A 300 15.63 35.39 -0.18
CA LEU A 300 16.73 36.16 0.40
C LEU A 300 16.66 37.67 0.12
N ASN A 301 15.65 38.12 -0.65
CA ASN A 301 15.47 39.50 -1.09
C ASN A 301 16.66 40.06 -1.90
N LEU A 302 17.28 39.23 -2.73
CA LEU A 302 18.44 39.58 -3.55
C LEU A 302 18.01 40.12 -4.92
N VAL A 303 17.48 41.36 -4.94
CA VAL A 303 16.86 41.95 -6.13
C VAL A 303 17.81 41.99 -7.34
N SER A 304 19.08 42.37 -7.16
CA SER A 304 20.06 42.43 -8.25
C SER A 304 20.23 41.09 -8.98
N LYS A 305 20.30 39.99 -8.22
CA LYS A 305 20.43 38.63 -8.77
C LYS A 305 19.18 38.15 -9.51
N LEU A 306 18.01 38.70 -9.17
CA LEU A 306 16.78 38.39 -9.91
C LEU A 306 16.75 39.02 -11.29
N GLU A 307 17.39 40.18 -11.46
CA GLU A 307 17.45 40.87 -12.76
C GLU A 307 18.25 40.06 -13.78
N ASP A 308 19.36 39.46 -13.34
CA ASP A 308 20.20 38.57 -14.16
C ASP A 308 19.44 37.33 -14.68
N LEU A 309 18.40 36.89 -13.95
CA LEU A 309 17.62 35.70 -14.28
C LEU A 309 16.35 35.98 -15.08
N GLN A 310 15.92 37.24 -15.18
CA GLN A 310 14.55 37.59 -15.60
C GLN A 310 14.13 37.00 -16.95
N THR A 311 15.03 36.94 -17.93
CA THR A 311 14.74 36.42 -19.28
C THR A 311 14.93 34.91 -19.43
N SER A 312 15.41 34.24 -18.38
CA SER A 312 15.77 32.82 -18.37
C SER A 312 14.84 31.94 -17.52
N VAL A 313 13.86 32.55 -16.88
CA VAL A 313 12.85 31.89 -16.05
C VAL A 313 11.54 31.74 -16.80
N SER A 314 10.59 31.00 -16.24
CA SER A 314 9.25 30.94 -16.81
C SER A 314 8.45 32.21 -16.62
N GLU A 315 7.45 32.41 -17.49
CA GLU A 315 6.56 33.58 -17.48
C GLU A 315 5.95 33.86 -16.09
N ASN A 316 5.53 32.82 -15.37
CA ASN A 316 4.99 32.97 -14.01
C ASN A 316 6.02 33.53 -13.03
N ILE A 317 7.28 33.08 -13.13
CA ILE A 317 8.37 33.56 -12.28
C ILE A 317 8.83 34.94 -12.72
N GLU A 318 8.83 35.24 -14.03
CA GLU A 318 9.14 36.57 -14.56
C GLU A 318 8.15 37.64 -14.04
N LEU A 319 6.85 37.31 -14.02
CA LEU A 319 5.83 38.17 -13.43
C LEU A 319 6.06 38.37 -11.92
N LEU A 320 6.48 37.32 -11.22
CA LEU A 320 6.88 37.43 -9.81
C LEU A 320 8.09 38.36 -9.63
N ILE A 321 9.14 38.23 -10.44
CA ILE A 321 10.32 39.14 -10.41
C ILE A 321 9.88 40.58 -10.64
N SER A 322 9.02 40.82 -11.64
CA SER A 322 8.50 42.15 -11.97
C SER A 322 7.72 42.77 -10.79
N SER A 323 6.99 41.96 -10.03
CA SER A 323 6.28 42.42 -8.83
C SER A 323 7.20 42.81 -7.67
N TYR A 324 8.44 42.33 -7.62
CA TYR A 324 9.45 42.82 -6.67
C TYR A 324 9.93 44.23 -7.04
N LYS A 325 10.04 44.56 -8.34
CA LYS A 325 10.45 45.88 -8.83
C LYS A 325 9.42 46.99 -8.55
N LEU A 326 8.13 46.67 -8.57
CA LEU A 326 7.04 47.63 -8.31
C LEU A 326 7.09 48.26 -6.91
N GLY A 327 7.71 47.60 -5.93
CA GLY A 327 7.80 48.11 -4.56
C GLY A 327 6.43 48.35 -3.89
N GLY A 328 6.46 48.91 -2.67
CA GLY A 328 5.26 49.37 -1.97
C GLY A 328 4.20 48.30 -1.66
N THR A 329 3.00 48.77 -1.32
CA THR A 329 1.84 47.94 -0.93
C THR A 329 1.27 47.15 -2.10
N VAL A 330 1.19 47.76 -3.28
CA VAL A 330 0.68 47.12 -4.51
C VAL A 330 1.59 45.97 -4.94
N GLY A 331 2.92 46.19 -4.98
CA GLY A 331 3.88 45.13 -5.29
C GLY A 331 3.83 43.99 -4.26
N LYS A 332 3.66 44.30 -2.97
CA LYS A 332 3.51 43.27 -1.92
C LYS A 332 2.26 42.42 -2.14
N LEU A 333 1.11 43.04 -2.36
CA LEU A 333 -0.15 42.33 -2.62
C LEU A 333 -0.04 41.43 -3.87
N LEU A 334 0.59 41.93 -4.93
CA LEU A 334 0.78 41.18 -6.17
C LEU A 334 1.72 39.97 -5.95
N ARG A 335 2.83 40.15 -5.22
CA ARG A 335 3.73 39.06 -4.83
C ARG A 335 2.99 37.97 -4.07
N ASP A 336 2.20 38.34 -3.07
CA ASP A 336 1.49 37.36 -2.23
C ASP A 336 0.47 36.56 -3.06
N LYS A 337 -0.26 37.22 -3.97
CA LYS A 337 -1.20 36.56 -4.88
C LYS A 337 -0.50 35.65 -5.90
N LEU A 338 0.57 36.13 -6.54
CA LEU A 338 1.31 35.34 -7.53
C LEU A 338 2.01 34.14 -6.88
N LYS A 339 2.56 34.29 -5.68
CA LYS A 339 3.13 33.16 -4.91
C LYS A 339 2.08 32.09 -4.62
N ALA A 340 0.84 32.49 -4.30
CA ALA A 340 -0.24 31.55 -4.04
C ALA A 340 -0.66 30.74 -5.29
N LEU A 341 -0.44 31.29 -6.49
CA LEU A 341 -0.70 30.64 -7.78
C LEU A 341 0.47 29.80 -8.28
N ASN A 342 1.69 30.02 -7.76
CA ASN A 342 2.87 29.31 -8.21
C ASN A 342 2.98 27.91 -7.57
N LYS A 343 2.26 26.94 -8.13
CA LYS A 343 2.22 25.55 -7.69
C LYS A 343 3.45 24.77 -8.19
N MET A 344 4.55 24.83 -7.44
CA MET A 344 5.81 24.17 -7.83
C MET A 344 5.79 22.66 -7.66
N TRP A 345 4.88 22.13 -6.85
CA TRP A 345 4.81 20.72 -6.49
C TRP A 345 3.60 20.05 -7.14
N VAL A 346 3.78 18.88 -7.76
CA VAL A 346 2.70 18.14 -8.41
C VAL A 346 2.79 16.66 -8.07
N CYS A 347 1.64 16.05 -7.79
CA CYS A 347 1.53 14.60 -7.67
C CYS A 347 1.65 13.95 -9.06
N THR A 348 2.68 13.11 -9.23
CA THR A 348 2.94 12.37 -10.46
C THR A 348 1.88 11.32 -10.82
N ILE A 349 0.98 10.99 -9.89
CA ILE A 349 -0.08 9.99 -10.10
C ILE A 349 -1.41 10.63 -10.51
N CYS A 350 -1.88 11.64 -9.77
CA CYS A 350 -3.20 12.23 -9.99
C CYS A 350 -3.17 13.68 -10.51
N GLY A 351 -1.98 14.27 -10.69
CA GLY A 351 -1.81 15.63 -11.20
C GLY A 351 -2.17 16.75 -10.22
N LYS A 352 -2.54 16.43 -8.97
CA LYS A 352 -2.88 17.45 -7.98
C LYS A 352 -1.66 18.30 -7.60
N GLU A 353 -1.88 19.60 -7.45
CA GLU A 353 -0.81 20.61 -7.33
C GLU A 353 -0.77 21.25 -5.93
N TYR A 354 0.43 21.60 -5.48
CA TYR A 354 0.69 22.14 -4.15
C TYR A 354 1.65 23.33 -4.19
N ASN A 355 1.48 24.24 -3.23
CA ASN A 355 2.40 25.38 -3.04
C ASN A 355 3.65 24.97 -2.25
N PHE A 356 3.51 23.98 -1.38
CA PHE A 356 4.56 23.45 -0.50
C PHE A 356 4.63 21.94 -0.64
N TYR A 357 5.76 21.34 -0.25
CA TYR A 357 5.92 19.90 -0.28
C TYR A 357 4.98 19.22 0.73
N VAL A 358 4.34 18.13 0.31
CA VAL A 358 3.59 17.24 1.18
C VAL A 358 4.07 15.80 0.99
N PRO A 359 4.44 15.08 2.07
CA PRO A 359 4.88 13.67 2.01
C PRO A 359 3.86 12.73 1.37
N MET A 360 2.57 12.97 1.62
CA MET A 360 1.46 12.20 1.06
C MET A 360 0.54 13.12 0.25
N CYS A 361 0.25 12.71 -0.99
CA CYS A 361 -0.74 13.40 -1.82
C CYS A 361 -2.13 13.27 -1.19
N ASP A 362 -2.76 14.39 -0.86
CA ASP A 362 -4.12 14.42 -0.31
C ASP A 362 -5.22 14.12 -1.35
N GLY A 363 -4.87 14.00 -2.64
CA GLY A 363 -5.80 13.64 -3.73
C GLY A 363 -5.94 12.13 -3.92
N CYS A 364 -4.82 11.41 -3.97
CA CYS A 364 -4.79 9.96 -4.22
C CYS A 364 -4.17 9.14 -3.08
N PHE A 365 -3.89 9.76 -1.92
CA PHE A 365 -3.33 9.14 -0.72
C PHE A 365 -2.03 8.36 -0.96
N THR A 366 -1.26 8.77 -1.97
CA THR A 366 0.00 8.11 -2.33
C THR A 366 1.18 8.88 -1.76
N TRP A 367 2.06 8.15 -1.07
CA TRP A 367 3.27 8.69 -0.45
C TRP A 367 4.41 8.86 -1.43
N GLY A 368 5.21 9.93 -1.25
CA GLY A 368 6.46 10.15 -1.95
C GLY A 368 6.34 10.34 -3.47
N LYS A 369 5.14 10.70 -3.94
CA LYS A 369 4.84 10.93 -5.37
C LYS A 369 4.62 12.40 -5.73
N VAL A 370 4.72 13.30 -4.75
CA VAL A 370 4.71 14.75 -4.97
C VAL A 370 6.14 15.19 -5.24
N ASN A 371 6.41 15.64 -6.46
CA ASN A 371 7.74 16.10 -6.88
C ASN A 371 7.65 17.52 -7.42
N SER A 372 8.80 18.17 -7.63
CA SER A 372 8.83 19.46 -8.28
C SER A 372 8.42 19.31 -9.76
N ARG A 373 7.72 20.29 -10.35
CA ARG A 373 7.27 20.26 -11.75
C ARG A 373 8.39 20.15 -12.79
N ARG A 374 9.65 20.39 -12.40
CA ARG A 374 10.80 20.56 -13.30
C ARG A 374 12.05 19.84 -12.82
N GLY A 375 11.88 18.85 -11.94
CA GLY A 375 12.92 17.90 -11.51
C GLY A 375 13.01 16.68 -12.41
#